data_AF-A0A2P9HPF0-F1
#
_entry.id   AF-A0A2P9HPF0-F1
#
_cell.length_a   1.000
_cell.length_b   1.000
_cell.length_c   1.000
_cell.angle_alpha   90.00
_cell.angle_beta   90.00
_cell.angle_gamma   90.00
#
_symmetry.space_group_name_H-M   'P 1'
#
loop_
_entity.id
_entity.type
_entity.pdbx_description
1 polymer ?
#
loop_
_entity_poly.entity_id
_entity_poly.type
_entity_poly.pdbx_seq_one_letter_code
_entity_poly.pdbx_strand_id
1 'polypeptide(L)' 'MGACTREYAPVCARRGSERRSFSNRCEAERAGFRVTGGGRC' A
#
# COMPACT_ATOMS: atom_id res chain seq x y z
N MET A 1 -12.16 -15.31 0.24
CA MET A 1 -11.69 -14.15 -0.54
C MET A 1 -11.72 -12.93 0.37
N GLY A 2 -10.61 -12.62 1.05
CA GLY A 2 -10.57 -11.47 1.94
C GLY A 2 -10.49 -10.19 1.14
N ALA A 3 -11.57 -9.40 1.11
CA ALA A 3 -11.47 -7.99 0.75
C ALA A 3 -10.50 -7.33 1.74
N CYS A 4 -9.60 -6.49 1.25
CA CYS A 4 -8.72 -5.73 2.12
C CYS A 4 -9.55 -5.01 3.19
N THR A 5 -9.11 -5.06 4.45
CA THR A 5 -9.77 -4.35 5.55
C THR A 5 -9.89 -2.88 5.16
N ARG A 6 -11.05 -2.26 5.41
CA ARG A 6 -11.27 -0.82 5.19
C ARG A 6 -10.54 0.04 6.23
N GLU A 7 -9.54 -0.52 6.90
CA GLU A 7 -8.71 0.19 7.84
C GLU A 7 -7.88 1.21 7.09
N TYR A 8 -8.04 2.48 7.46
CA TYR A 8 -7.29 3.57 6.85
C TYR A 8 -5.90 3.64 7.49
N ALA A 9 -4.98 2.86 6.94
CA ALA A 9 -3.59 2.77 7.36
C ALA A 9 -2.70 3.19 6.18
N PRO A 10 -2.53 4.50 5.92
CA PRO A 10 -1.77 4.96 4.78
C PRO A 10 -0.36 4.37 4.78
N VAL A 11 0.06 3.80 3.65
CA VAL A 11 1.40 3.23 3.49
C VAL A 11 2.05 3.74 2.22
N CYS A 12 3.37 3.94 2.28
CA CYS A 12 4.16 4.27 1.11
C CYS A 12 4.63 2.97 0.48
N ALA A 13 4.15 2.71 -0.73
CA ALA A 13 4.52 1.55 -1.49
C ALA A 13 5.32 1.96 -2.73
N ARG A 14 6.35 1.19 -3.04
CA ARG A 14 7.25 1.42 -4.18
C ARG A 14 7.19 0.23 -5.11
N ARG A 15 7.17 0.51 -6.42
CA ARG A 15 7.29 -0.47 -7.48
C ARG A 15 8.30 0.03 -8.50
N GLY A 16 9.51 -0.54 -8.45
CA GLY A 16 10.63 -0.07 -9.27
C GLY A 16 10.96 1.39 -8.97
N SER A 17 10.81 2.25 -9.99
CA SER A 17 11.03 3.70 -9.90
C SER A 17 9.80 4.48 -9.45
N GLU A 18 8.61 3.86 -9.44
CA GLU A 18 7.37 4.52 -9.02
C GLU A 18 7.10 4.33 -7.54
N ARG A 19 6.67 5.40 -6.86
CA ARG A 19 6.18 5.37 -5.49
C ARG A 19 4.77 5.91 -5.46
N ARG A 20 3.86 5.17 -4.81
CA ARG A 20 2.49 5.60 -4.56
C ARG A 20 2.11 5.34 -3.12
N SER A 21 1.34 6.27 -2.59
CA SER A 21 0.71 6.14 -1.28
C SER A 21 -0.61 5.40 -1.45
N PHE A 22 -0.78 4.33 -0.68
CA PHE A 22 -2.00 3.53 -0.65
C PHE A 22 -2.70 3.70 0.68
N SER A 23 -4.03 3.60 0.66
CA SER A 23 -4.86 3.76 1.85
C SER A 23 -4.67 2.64 2.88
N ASN A 24 -4.19 1.46 2.45
CA ASN A 24 -3.79 0.36 3.33
C ASN A 24 -2.72 -0.54 2.68
N ARG A 25 -2.03 -1.34 3.51
CA ARG A 25 -1.00 -2.30 3.06
C ARG A 25 -1.57 -3.37 2.14
N CYS A 26 -2.78 -3.85 2.39
CA CYS A 26 -3.40 -4.89 1.59
C CYS A 26 -3.67 -4.43 0.15
N GLU A 27 -4.11 -3.19 -0.06
CA GLU A 27 -4.34 -2.53 -1.35
C GLU A 27 -3.02 -2.32 -2.08
N ALA A 28 -1.96 -1.90 -1.37
CA ALA A 28 -0.62 -1.80 -1.93
C ALA A 28 -0.12 -3.16 -2.44
N GLU A 29 -0.20 -4.19 -1.61
CA GLU A 29 0.24 -5.54 -1.95
C GLU A 29 -0.63 -6.15 -3.08
N ARG A 30 -1.94 -5.92 -3.04
CA ARG A 30 -2.89 -6.33 -4.09
C ARG A 30 -2.63 -5.63 -5.43
N ALA A 31 -2.19 -4.38 -5.39
CA ALA A 31 -1.74 -3.64 -6.57
C ALA A 31 -0.32 -4.05 -7.03
N GLY A 32 0.37 -4.93 -6.29
CA GLY A 32 1.73 -5.37 -6.61
C GLY A 32 2.81 -4.32 -6.28
N PHE A 33 2.51 -3.40 -5.37
CA PHE A 33 3.48 -2.45 -4.84
C PHE A 33 4.05 -2.97 -3.53
N ARG A 34 5.36 -2.80 -3.34
CA ARG A 34 6.03 -3.25 -2.13
C ARG A 34 6.01 -2.14 -1.10
N VAL A 35 5.35 -2.36 0.03
CA VAL A 35 5.33 -1.38 1.13
C VAL A 35 6.75 -1.17 1.66
N THR A 36 7.23 0.07 1.57
CA THR A 36 8.58 0.47 2.01
C THR A 36 8.54 1.17 3.37
N GLY A 37 7.41 1.77 3.75
CA GLY A 37 7.25 2.42 5.06
C GLY A 37 5.78 2.51 5.48
N GLY A 38 5.55 2.51 6.79
CA GLY A 38 4.25 2.83 7.38
C GLY A 38 4.04 4.34 7.39
N GLY A 39 2.96 4.83 6.78
CA GLY A 39 2.69 6.25 6.56
C GLY A 39 2.64 6.64 5.07
N ARG A 40 2.08 7.81 4.76
CA ARG A 40 2.10 8.39 3.40
C ARG A 40 3.52 8.74 2.98
N CYS A 41 3.89 8.40 1.75
CA CYS A 41 4.78 9.27 0.97
C CYS A 41 3.95 10.49 0.52
#